data_AF-A0A836SSY4-F1
#
_entry.id   AF-A0A836SSY4-F1
#
_cell.length_a   1.000
_cell.length_b   1.000
_cell.length_c   1.000
_cell.angle_alpha   90.00
_cell.angle_beta   90.00
_cell.angle_gamma   90.00
#
_symmetry.space_group_name_H-M   'P 1'
#
loop_
_entity.id
_entity.type
_entity.pdbx_description
1 polymer ?
#
loop_
_entity_poly.entity_id
_entity_poly.type
_entity_poly.pdbx_seq_one_letter_code
_entity_poly.pdbx_strand_id
1 'polypeptide(L)'
;MSNRTVSMAILILVLAGASYASEKIRIHWAYHDDADDIDDRCGETVPGERFSFLDMDSTVLGDDQPVVLYVLTDKDFAQEHEEQVLVRWWNGEQEHWIMGAWVKNIILGPGSVAGTFHGLPAQGVVTVDLWKVEIPAELTRPGENYYAIQLKGWSQDPCAIYLLRDMPEESAGRLNPLGQYCTEKPAYVGHDWSVTIQE
;
A
#
# COMPACT_ATOMS: atom_id res chain seq x y z
N MET A 1 4.47 -65.51 39.16
CA MET A 1 5.58 -64.56 38.96
C MET A 1 5.90 -64.52 37.48
N SER A 2 5.50 -63.46 36.78
CA SER A 2 5.89 -63.20 35.39
C SER A 2 5.86 -61.69 35.18
N ASN A 3 6.96 -61.16 34.68
CA ASN A 3 7.32 -59.75 34.64
C ASN A 3 6.42 -58.95 33.68
N ARG A 4 5.81 -57.87 34.19
CA ARG A 4 5.21 -56.83 33.35
C ARG A 4 6.25 -55.76 33.06
N THR A 5 6.77 -55.77 31.84
CA THR A 5 7.51 -54.68 31.22
C THR A 5 6.59 -53.46 31.13
N VAL A 6 6.94 -52.38 31.82
CA VAL A 6 6.28 -51.08 31.67
C VAL A 6 6.91 -50.39 30.46
N SER A 7 6.22 -50.43 29.32
CA SER A 7 6.58 -49.60 28.16
C SER A 7 6.14 -48.17 28.45
N MET A 8 7.11 -47.31 28.75
CA MET A 8 6.94 -45.89 28.96
C MET A 8 6.83 -45.21 27.59
N ALA A 9 5.60 -44.92 27.15
CA ALA A 9 5.36 -44.13 25.94
C ALA A 9 5.65 -42.66 26.25
N ILE A 10 6.77 -42.15 25.74
CA ILE A 10 7.08 -40.73 25.73
C ILE A 10 6.24 -40.09 24.62
N LEU A 11 5.14 -39.43 25.02
CA LEU A 11 4.36 -38.58 24.13
C LEU A 11 5.18 -37.30 23.89
N ILE A 12 5.89 -37.24 22.76
CA ILE A 12 6.53 -36.00 22.30
C ILE A 12 5.40 -35.10 21.78
N LEU A 13 4.98 -34.15 22.61
CA LEU A 13 4.15 -33.03 22.16
C LEU A 13 5.03 -32.14 21.28
N VAL A 14 4.98 -32.34 19.96
CA VAL A 14 5.49 -31.35 19.02
C VAL A 14 4.51 -30.18 19.07
N LEU A 15 4.79 -29.21 19.94
CA LEU A 15 4.23 -27.88 19.82
C LEU A 15 4.76 -27.33 18.49
N ALA A 16 3.95 -27.43 17.45
CA ALA A 16 4.12 -26.61 16.27
C ALA A 16 3.98 -25.16 16.74
N GLY A 17 5.11 -24.54 17.04
CA GLY A 17 5.18 -23.09 17.17
C GLY A 17 4.78 -22.54 15.81
N ALA A 18 3.51 -22.15 15.68
CA ALA A 18 3.14 -21.20 14.66
C ALA A 18 3.97 -19.97 14.95
N SER A 19 5.02 -19.74 14.14
CA SER A 19 5.61 -18.42 14.01
C SER A 19 4.47 -17.51 13.61
N TYR A 20 3.93 -16.76 14.58
CA TYR A 20 3.24 -15.53 14.29
C TYR A 20 4.30 -14.63 13.66
N ALA A 21 4.39 -14.64 12.33
CA ALA A 21 4.91 -13.48 11.64
C ALA A 21 4.00 -12.33 12.08
N SER A 22 4.51 -11.47 12.97
CA SER A 22 3.88 -10.19 13.23
C SER A 22 4.08 -9.38 11.95
N GLU A 23 3.20 -9.55 10.98
CA GLU A 23 3.07 -8.56 9.92
C GLU A 23 2.43 -7.35 10.59
N LYS A 24 3.28 -6.43 11.08
CA LYS A 24 2.83 -5.23 11.79
C LYS A 24 1.93 -4.34 10.92
N ILE A 25 2.01 -4.49 9.59
CA ILE A 25 1.20 -3.80 8.59
C ILE A 25 0.52 -4.82 7.69
N ARG A 26 -0.81 -4.76 7.60
CA ARG A 26 -1.60 -5.54 6.63
C ARG A 26 -1.56 -4.85 5.26
N ILE A 27 -1.34 -5.65 4.22
CA ILE A 27 -1.14 -5.13 2.86
C ILE A 27 -2.00 -5.83 1.81
N HIS A 28 -2.99 -6.64 2.22
CA HIS A 28 -3.82 -7.39 1.28
C HIS A 28 -4.60 -6.46 0.34
N TRP A 29 -4.97 -5.27 0.84
CA TRP A 29 -5.71 -4.24 0.11
C TRP A 29 -4.93 -2.92 -0.03
N ALA A 30 -3.61 -2.97 0.09
CA ALA A 30 -2.75 -1.82 -0.13
C ALA A 30 -2.56 -1.57 -1.64
N TYR A 31 -3.04 -0.45 -2.17
CA TYR A 31 -3.00 -0.23 -3.61
C TYR A 31 -2.92 1.24 -4.00
N HIS A 32 -2.11 1.48 -5.01
CA HIS A 32 -2.06 2.73 -5.75
C HIS A 32 -1.93 2.50 -7.26
N ASP A 33 -1.15 1.49 -7.66
CA ASP A 33 -0.87 1.09 -9.04
C ASP A 33 -0.29 -0.33 -8.99
N ASP A 34 -0.76 -1.26 -9.82
CA ASP A 34 -0.16 -2.58 -9.91
C ASP A 34 1.14 -2.54 -10.70
N ALA A 35 2.01 -3.50 -10.41
CA ALA A 35 3.32 -3.55 -10.99
C ALA A 35 3.35 -4.41 -12.26
N ASP A 36 2.54 -4.04 -13.26
CA ASP A 36 2.39 -4.74 -14.53
C ASP A 36 3.11 -4.06 -15.71
N ASP A 37 4.01 -3.10 -15.40
CA ASP A 37 4.73 -2.22 -16.31
C ASP A 37 3.86 -1.19 -17.07
N ILE A 38 2.55 -1.13 -16.80
CA ILE A 38 1.63 -0.10 -17.30
C ILE A 38 1.45 0.96 -16.20
N ASP A 39 1.27 2.23 -16.59
CA ASP A 39 0.96 3.30 -15.63
C ASP A 39 -0.54 3.58 -15.69
N ASP A 40 -1.30 2.94 -14.81
CA ASP A 40 -2.76 2.99 -14.84
C ASP A 40 -3.34 4.04 -13.88
N ARG A 41 -2.51 4.75 -13.12
CA ARG A 41 -2.94 5.74 -12.11
C ARG A 41 -3.93 6.79 -12.61
N CYS A 42 -3.83 7.22 -13.87
CA CYS A 42 -4.77 8.19 -14.47
C CYS A 42 -6.02 7.53 -15.07
N GLY A 43 -5.93 6.26 -15.48
CA GLY A 43 -6.98 5.54 -16.19
C GLY A 43 -7.83 4.64 -15.29
N GLU A 44 -7.26 4.15 -14.20
CA GLU A 44 -7.92 3.26 -13.27
C GLU A 44 -8.65 4.04 -12.17
N THR A 45 -9.96 3.84 -12.12
CA THR A 45 -10.85 4.52 -11.19
C THR A 45 -10.80 3.89 -9.80
N VAL A 46 -10.75 4.72 -8.76
CA VAL A 46 -10.95 4.27 -7.38
C VAL A 46 -12.31 3.58 -7.26
N PRO A 47 -12.41 2.36 -6.69
CA PRO A 47 -13.65 1.60 -6.65
C PRO A 47 -14.83 2.35 -6.06
N GLY A 48 -15.93 2.44 -6.82
CA GLY A 48 -17.14 3.16 -6.41
C GLY A 48 -17.08 4.67 -6.60
N GLU A 49 -15.97 5.21 -7.10
CA GLU A 49 -15.77 6.62 -7.37
C GLU A 49 -15.76 6.93 -8.87
N ARG A 50 -15.54 8.20 -9.21
CA ARG A 50 -15.42 8.69 -10.60
C ARG A 50 -14.04 9.28 -10.91
N PHE A 51 -13.13 9.24 -9.95
CA PHE A 51 -11.78 9.76 -10.06
C PHE A 51 -10.78 8.61 -10.00
N SER A 52 -9.61 8.81 -10.58
CA SER A 52 -8.54 7.81 -10.67
C SER A 52 -7.56 7.91 -9.50
N PHE A 53 -6.60 6.99 -9.41
CA PHE A 53 -5.60 6.95 -8.33
C PHE A 53 -4.60 8.13 -8.35
N LEU A 54 -4.43 8.77 -9.50
CA LEU A 54 -3.97 10.14 -9.68
C LEU A 54 -5.18 10.95 -10.18
N ASP A 55 -5.59 12.00 -9.46
CA ASP A 55 -6.84 12.76 -9.72
C ASP A 55 -6.75 13.69 -10.93
N MET A 56 -6.21 13.18 -12.04
CA MET A 56 -5.99 13.86 -13.31
C MET A 56 -6.06 12.84 -14.45
N ASP A 57 -6.43 13.32 -15.63
CA ASP A 57 -6.46 12.50 -16.85
C ASP A 57 -5.06 12.21 -17.42
N SER A 58 -4.01 12.78 -16.81
CA SER A 58 -2.63 12.70 -17.27
C SER A 58 -1.64 12.83 -16.11
N THR A 59 -0.46 12.23 -16.28
CA THR A 59 0.71 12.47 -15.42
C THR A 59 1.39 13.81 -15.70
N VAL A 60 0.85 14.61 -16.62
CA VAL A 60 1.32 15.98 -16.93
C VAL A 60 0.33 16.99 -16.35
N LEU A 61 0.79 17.84 -15.43
CA LEU A 61 -0.03 18.79 -14.69
C LEU A 61 0.51 20.21 -14.84
N GLY A 62 -0.36 21.21 -14.65
CA GLY A 62 0.07 22.62 -14.53
C GLY A 62 0.73 22.91 -13.19
N ASP A 63 1.61 23.90 -13.16
CA ASP A 63 2.34 24.33 -11.95
C ASP A 63 1.47 25.08 -10.93
N ASP A 64 0.22 25.41 -11.29
CA ASP A 64 -0.77 26.07 -10.46
C ASP A 64 -1.73 25.09 -9.75
N GLN A 65 -1.58 23.78 -10.02
CA GLN A 65 -2.46 22.74 -9.50
C GLN A 65 -1.75 21.83 -8.49
N PRO A 66 -2.45 21.42 -7.42
CA PRO A 66 -1.91 20.39 -6.54
C PRO A 66 -1.89 19.03 -7.25
N VAL A 67 -0.94 18.18 -6.88
CA VAL A 67 -0.94 16.77 -7.28
C VAL A 67 -1.74 16.00 -6.25
N VAL A 68 -2.80 15.32 -6.68
CA VAL A 68 -3.68 14.56 -5.78
C VAL A 68 -3.56 13.07 -6.06
N LEU A 69 -3.15 12.33 -5.04
CA LEU A 69 -3.02 10.88 -5.07
C LEU A 69 -4.05 10.24 -4.16
N TYR A 70 -4.62 9.12 -4.61
CA TYR A 70 -5.43 8.26 -3.77
C TYR A 70 -4.71 6.94 -3.51
N VAL A 71 -4.95 6.37 -2.33
CA VAL A 71 -4.35 5.10 -1.91
C VAL A 71 -5.42 4.29 -1.19
N LEU A 72 -5.58 3.02 -1.56
CA LEU A 72 -6.36 2.07 -0.79
C LEU A 72 -5.47 1.38 0.24
N THR A 73 -6.03 1.11 1.41
CA THR A 73 -5.40 0.24 2.40
C THR A 73 -6.41 -0.76 2.96
N ASP A 74 -5.91 -1.85 3.55
CA ASP A 74 -6.72 -2.61 4.50
C ASP A 74 -7.32 -1.66 5.53
N LYS A 75 -8.57 -1.93 5.94
CA LYS A 75 -9.13 -1.25 7.09
C LYS A 75 -8.35 -1.63 8.35
N ASP A 76 -7.94 -0.65 9.15
CA ASP A 76 -7.12 -0.85 10.35
C ASP A 76 -5.79 -1.58 10.00
N PHE A 77 -5.17 -1.26 8.86
CA PHE A 77 -3.93 -1.86 8.36
C PHE A 77 -2.80 -1.91 9.40
N ALA A 78 -2.71 -0.92 10.30
CA ALA A 78 -1.67 -0.87 11.33
C ALA A 78 -2.07 -1.49 12.67
N GLN A 79 -3.23 -2.15 12.74
CA GLN A 79 -3.75 -2.86 13.91
C GLN A 79 -3.86 -1.93 15.13
N GLU A 80 -2.98 -2.10 16.12
CA GLU A 80 -2.95 -1.34 17.38
C GLU A 80 -2.15 -0.02 17.25
N HIS A 81 -1.50 0.22 16.12
CA HIS A 81 -0.72 1.42 15.86
C HIS A 81 -1.57 2.54 15.24
N GLU A 82 -1.11 3.79 15.38
CA GLU A 82 -1.72 4.91 14.67
C GLU A 82 -1.38 4.84 13.19
N GLU A 83 -2.40 4.92 12.34
CA GLU A 83 -2.28 4.74 10.90
C GLU A 83 -1.87 6.03 10.20
N GLN A 84 -0.82 5.95 9.39
CA GLN A 84 -0.36 7.06 8.57
C GLN A 84 -0.07 6.55 7.16
N VAL A 85 -0.66 7.21 6.16
CA VAL A 85 -0.22 7.12 4.77
C VAL A 85 0.64 8.35 4.49
N LEU A 86 1.86 8.12 4.03
CA LEU A 86 2.84 9.16 3.76
C LEU A 86 3.30 9.05 2.30
N VAL A 87 3.46 10.18 1.64
CA VAL A 87 4.10 10.26 0.32
C VAL A 87 5.43 10.97 0.48
N ARG A 88 6.50 10.27 0.10
CA ARG A 88 7.81 10.86 -0.11
C ARG A 88 7.80 11.51 -1.49
N TRP A 89 7.82 12.83 -1.53
CA TRP A 89 7.77 13.63 -2.76
C TRP A 89 9.13 14.28 -3.02
N TRP A 90 9.65 14.11 -4.23
CA TRP A 90 10.90 14.73 -4.69
C TRP A 90 10.59 15.63 -5.88
N ASN A 91 10.78 16.93 -5.72
CA ASN A 91 10.43 17.91 -6.76
C ASN A 91 11.58 18.22 -7.75
N GLY A 92 12.60 17.36 -7.80
CA GLY A 92 13.82 17.59 -8.56
C GLY A 92 14.94 18.30 -7.79
N GLU A 93 14.64 18.93 -6.64
CA GLU A 93 15.64 19.63 -5.81
C GLU A 93 15.60 19.22 -4.34
N GLN A 94 14.42 19.02 -3.77
CA GLN A 94 14.25 18.72 -2.35
C GLN A 94 13.18 17.67 -2.10
N GLU A 95 13.36 16.96 -0.98
CA GLU A 95 12.45 15.94 -0.51
C GLU A 95 11.43 16.53 0.47
N HIS A 96 10.19 16.11 0.31
CA HIS A 96 9.06 16.41 1.18
C HIS A 96 8.38 15.13 1.61
N TRP A 97 7.81 15.14 2.82
CA TRP A 97 6.96 14.06 3.31
C TRP A 97 5.57 14.62 3.57
N ILE A 98 4.60 14.19 2.78
CA ILE A 98 3.22 14.65 2.83
C ILE A 98 2.38 13.55 3.45
N MET A 99 1.67 13.86 4.52
CA MET A 99 0.75 12.94 5.17
C MET A 99 -0.61 12.96 4.47
N GLY A 100 -1.13 11.79 4.16
CA GLY A 100 -2.47 11.60 3.64
C GLY A 100 -3.54 11.80 4.71
N ALA A 101 -4.70 12.26 4.26
CA ALA A 101 -5.91 12.31 5.05
C ALA A 101 -6.79 11.09 4.73
N TRP A 102 -7.34 10.46 5.77
CA TRP A 102 -8.41 9.48 5.59
C TRP A 102 -9.64 10.17 4.99
N VAL A 103 -10.24 9.55 3.98
CA VAL A 103 -11.42 10.08 3.27
C VAL A 103 -12.67 9.36 3.74
N LYS A 104 -12.72 8.04 3.53
CA LYS A 104 -13.88 7.20 3.83
C LYS A 104 -13.52 5.71 3.78
N ASN A 105 -14.48 4.89 4.21
CA ASN A 105 -14.47 3.45 4.00
C ASN A 105 -15.16 3.13 2.66
N ILE A 106 -14.58 2.20 1.90
CA ILE A 106 -15.17 1.61 0.70
C ILE A 106 -15.49 0.15 1.01
N ILE A 107 -16.72 -0.27 0.74
CA ILE A 107 -17.13 -1.67 0.85
C ILE A 107 -17.01 -2.31 -0.52
N LEU A 108 -16.10 -3.28 -0.66
CA LEU A 108 -15.90 -4.06 -1.87
C LEU A 108 -16.55 -5.44 -1.73
N GLY A 109 -17.06 -5.96 -2.83
CA GLY A 109 -17.58 -7.32 -2.95
C GLY A 109 -18.70 -7.45 -3.97
N PRO A 110 -19.04 -8.68 -4.40
CA PRO A 110 -20.11 -8.92 -5.34
C PRO A 110 -21.44 -8.36 -4.83
N GLY A 111 -22.05 -7.45 -5.59
CA GLY A 111 -23.32 -6.79 -5.23
C GLY A 111 -23.19 -5.57 -4.32
N SER A 112 -21.97 -5.16 -3.92
CA SER A 112 -21.74 -3.84 -3.33
C SER A 112 -21.79 -2.73 -4.39
N VAL A 113 -21.96 -1.48 -3.96
CA VAL A 113 -21.96 -0.32 -4.87
C VAL A 113 -20.62 -0.15 -5.58
N ALA A 114 -19.52 -0.35 -4.86
CA ALA A 114 -18.17 -0.27 -5.43
C ALA A 114 -17.78 -1.52 -6.24
N GLY A 115 -18.59 -2.58 -6.14
CA GLY A 115 -18.32 -3.85 -6.81
C GLY A 115 -17.05 -4.53 -6.29
N THR A 116 -16.42 -5.30 -7.16
CA THR A 116 -15.11 -5.91 -6.93
C THR A 116 -14.02 -5.08 -7.59
N PHE A 117 -12.82 -5.05 -7.01
CA PHE A 117 -11.64 -4.42 -7.59
C PHE A 117 -10.62 -5.50 -7.95
N HIS A 118 -10.14 -5.49 -9.21
CA HIS A 118 -9.30 -6.56 -9.77
C HIS A 118 -9.86 -7.98 -9.56
N GLY A 119 -11.19 -8.11 -9.59
CA GLY A 119 -11.90 -9.38 -9.34
C GLY A 119 -11.95 -9.81 -7.86
N LEU A 120 -11.49 -8.97 -6.93
CA LEU A 120 -11.50 -9.21 -5.50
C LEU A 120 -12.54 -8.33 -4.76
N PRO A 121 -13.06 -8.76 -3.60
CA PRO A 121 -13.03 -10.15 -3.16
C PRO A 121 -13.95 -10.98 -4.06
N ALA A 122 -13.55 -12.21 -4.37
CA ALA A 122 -14.36 -13.09 -5.22
C ALA A 122 -15.70 -13.49 -4.56
N GLN A 123 -15.76 -13.48 -3.23
CA GLN A 123 -16.94 -13.78 -2.42
C GLN A 123 -16.97 -12.93 -1.15
N GLY A 124 -18.17 -12.67 -0.64
CA GLY A 124 -18.37 -11.87 0.57
C GLY A 124 -18.10 -10.39 0.33
N VAL A 125 -17.83 -9.65 1.41
CA VAL A 125 -17.47 -8.24 1.36
C VAL A 125 -16.25 -7.97 2.22
N VAL A 126 -15.46 -6.98 1.82
CA VAL A 126 -14.37 -6.41 2.61
C VAL A 126 -14.56 -4.91 2.73
N THR A 127 -14.04 -4.33 3.81
CA THR A 127 -13.97 -2.88 3.96
C THR A 127 -12.52 -2.46 3.83
N VAL A 128 -12.27 -1.47 2.97
CA VAL A 128 -10.96 -0.84 2.75
C VAL A 128 -11.05 0.64 3.10
N ASP A 129 -9.93 1.23 3.49
CA ASP A 129 -9.83 2.68 3.70
C ASP A 129 -9.35 3.35 2.42
N LEU A 130 -9.98 4.47 2.08
CA LEU A 130 -9.51 5.39 1.05
C LEU A 130 -8.77 6.55 1.71
N TRP A 131 -7.54 6.77 1.30
CA TRP A 131 -6.71 7.90 1.70
C TRP A 131 -6.51 8.84 0.53
N LYS A 132 -6.46 10.14 0.80
CA LYS A 132 -6.11 11.20 -0.15
C LYS A 132 -4.82 11.85 0.31
N VAL A 133 -3.85 11.97 -0.58
CA VAL A 133 -2.63 12.76 -0.37
C VAL A 133 -2.64 13.90 -1.37
N GLU A 134 -2.59 15.13 -0.86
CA GLU A 134 -2.59 16.33 -1.67
C GLU A 134 -1.21 17.00 -1.54
N ILE A 135 -0.43 16.97 -2.61
CA ILE A 135 0.85 17.66 -2.71
C ILE A 135 0.55 19.08 -3.21
N PRO A 136 0.74 20.12 -2.39
CA PRO A 136 0.47 21.49 -2.79
C PRO A 136 1.37 21.93 -3.96
N ALA A 137 0.85 22.79 -4.83
CA ALA A 137 1.54 23.33 -5.98
C ALA A 137 2.89 23.99 -5.61
N GLU A 138 2.97 24.66 -4.46
CA GLU A 138 4.20 25.29 -3.98
C GLU A 138 5.33 24.31 -3.63
N LEU A 139 5.02 23.01 -3.50
CA LEU A 139 6.01 21.95 -3.30
C LEU A 139 6.41 21.26 -4.61
N THR A 140 5.77 21.59 -5.72
CA THR A 140 6.10 21.07 -7.05
C THR A 140 7.00 22.05 -7.80
N ARG A 141 7.63 21.58 -8.87
CA ARG A 141 8.48 22.40 -9.74
C ARG A 141 8.34 21.95 -11.19
N PRO A 142 8.43 22.86 -12.18
CA PRO A 142 8.47 22.47 -13.59
C PRO A 142 9.50 21.38 -13.87
N GLY A 143 9.09 20.39 -14.67
CA GLY A 143 9.86 19.18 -14.97
C GLY A 143 9.37 17.95 -14.21
N GLU A 144 10.21 16.91 -14.15
CA GLU A 144 9.87 15.65 -13.52
C GLU A 144 9.92 15.74 -11.99
N ASN A 145 8.83 15.35 -11.36
CA ASN A 145 8.70 15.17 -9.93
C ASN A 145 8.40 13.70 -9.67
N TYR A 146 8.86 13.20 -8.52
CA TYR A 146 8.85 11.76 -8.26
C TYR A 146 8.36 11.45 -6.87
N TYR A 147 7.76 10.28 -6.69
CA TYR A 147 7.30 9.89 -5.38
C TYR A 147 7.29 8.39 -5.13
N ALA A 148 7.21 8.06 -3.85
CA ALA A 148 6.92 6.72 -3.33
C ALA A 148 5.93 6.84 -2.16
N ILE A 149 5.10 5.81 -1.97
CA ILE A 149 4.08 5.76 -0.91
C ILE A 149 4.58 4.89 0.24
N GLN A 150 4.37 5.34 1.46
CA GLN A 150 4.64 4.63 2.70
C GLN A 150 3.36 4.47 3.52
N LEU A 151 3.03 3.23 3.86
CA LEU A 151 2.09 2.89 4.92
C LEU A 151 2.86 2.75 6.22
N LYS A 152 2.47 3.46 7.26
CA LYS A 152 3.19 3.53 8.52
C LYS A 152 2.27 3.30 9.70
N GLY A 153 2.66 2.38 10.58
CA GLY A 153 2.09 2.20 11.90
C GLY A 153 2.92 2.97 12.90
N TRP A 154 2.46 4.15 13.28
CA TRP A 154 3.14 5.02 14.22
C TRP A 154 2.91 4.57 15.67
N SER A 155 4.01 4.41 16.39
CA SER A 155 4.04 4.11 17.82
C SER A 155 5.45 4.36 18.37
N GLN A 156 5.71 3.88 19.60
CA GLN A 156 7.07 3.88 20.18
C GLN A 156 8.04 2.95 19.42
N ASP A 157 7.54 1.92 18.75
CA ASP A 157 8.31 1.03 17.86
C ASP A 157 7.65 1.03 16.47
N PRO A 158 7.88 2.08 15.67
CA PRO A 158 7.16 2.27 14.42
C PRO A 158 7.50 1.19 13.39
N CYS A 159 6.54 0.91 12.53
CA CYS A 159 6.71 0.01 11.40
C CYS A 159 6.24 0.69 10.11
N ALA A 160 6.80 0.26 8.99
CA ALA A 160 6.46 0.82 7.70
C ALA A 160 6.55 -0.21 6.59
N ILE A 161 5.68 -0.07 5.60
CA ILE A 161 5.74 -0.73 4.30
C ILE A 161 5.70 0.36 3.23
N TYR A 162 6.54 0.23 2.22
CA TYR A 162 6.48 1.04 1.02
C TYR A 162 5.70 0.29 -0.05
N LEU A 163 4.78 1.00 -0.69
CA LEU A 163 4.17 0.57 -1.94
C LEU A 163 5.04 1.10 -3.06
N LEU A 164 5.48 0.22 -3.95
CA LEU A 164 6.38 0.56 -5.05
C LEU A 164 5.78 0.17 -6.40
N ARG A 165 6.10 0.95 -7.42
CA ARG A 165 5.88 0.59 -8.82
C ARG A 165 6.93 -0.43 -9.27
N ASP A 166 8.19 -0.07 -9.08
CA ASP A 166 9.32 -0.83 -9.56
C ASP A 166 10.08 -1.44 -8.38
N MET A 167 10.21 -2.76 -8.38
CA MET A 167 11.02 -3.48 -7.41
C MET A 167 12.38 -3.85 -8.01
N PRO A 168 13.51 -3.44 -7.39
CA PRO A 168 14.82 -3.91 -7.82
C PRO A 168 14.91 -5.43 -7.64
N GLU A 169 15.51 -6.12 -8.62
CA GLU A 169 15.70 -7.60 -8.59
C GLU A 169 16.35 -8.10 -7.29
N GLU A 170 17.10 -7.24 -6.59
CA GLU A 170 17.86 -7.55 -5.37
C GLU A 170 17.06 -7.33 -4.06
N SER A 171 15.84 -6.79 -4.14
CA SER A 171 15.03 -6.45 -2.96
C SER A 171 13.98 -7.52 -2.66
N ALA A 172 13.91 -7.97 -1.40
CA ALA A 172 12.93 -8.94 -0.92
C ALA A 172 11.56 -8.29 -0.70
N GLY A 173 10.96 -7.76 -1.76
CA GLY A 173 9.58 -7.28 -1.77
C GLY A 173 8.60 -8.42 -1.99
N ARG A 174 7.33 -8.17 -1.71
CA ARG A 174 6.22 -9.09 -1.92
C ARG A 174 5.15 -8.43 -2.76
N LEU A 175 4.63 -9.14 -3.75
CA LEU A 175 3.40 -8.75 -4.41
C LEU A 175 2.23 -9.08 -3.50
N ASN A 176 1.34 -8.11 -3.30
CA ASN A 176 0.07 -8.39 -2.64
C ASN A 176 -0.94 -8.98 -3.65
N PRO A 177 -2.15 -9.38 -3.20
CA PRO A 177 -3.16 -9.94 -4.08
C PRO A 177 -3.64 -9.03 -5.22
N LEU A 178 -3.41 -7.71 -5.12
CA LEU A 178 -3.76 -6.71 -6.12
C LEU A 178 -2.59 -6.41 -7.08
N GLY A 179 -1.49 -7.16 -7.01
CA GLY A 179 -0.34 -6.92 -7.89
C GLY A 179 0.56 -5.74 -7.49
N GLN A 180 0.33 -5.12 -6.34
CA GLN A 180 1.19 -4.04 -5.82
C GLN A 180 2.45 -4.63 -5.17
N TYR A 181 3.63 -4.13 -5.54
CA TYR A 181 4.85 -4.42 -4.79
C TYR A 181 4.87 -3.73 -3.43
N CYS A 182 5.20 -4.50 -2.40
CA CYS A 182 5.28 -4.04 -1.02
C CYS A 182 6.63 -4.45 -0.40
N THR A 183 7.30 -3.54 0.30
CA THR A 183 8.58 -3.82 0.97
C THR A 183 8.73 -3.04 2.28
N GLU A 184 9.39 -3.63 3.28
CA GLU A 184 9.70 -2.93 4.56
C GLU A 184 10.84 -1.92 4.43
N LYS A 185 11.58 -1.96 3.32
CA LYS A 185 12.73 -1.10 3.06
C LYS A 185 12.37 -0.03 2.05
N PRO A 186 12.96 1.18 2.13
CA PRO A 186 12.89 2.16 1.06
C PRO A 186 13.72 1.67 -0.14
N ALA A 187 13.20 0.67 -0.86
CA ALA A 187 13.87 0.03 -1.99
C ALA A 187 13.66 0.79 -3.30
N TYR A 188 12.96 1.92 -3.27
CA TYR A 188 12.96 2.86 -4.37
C TYR A 188 14.40 3.37 -4.57
N VAL A 189 15.04 2.97 -5.67
CA VAL A 189 16.41 3.38 -6.01
C VAL A 189 16.43 4.84 -6.52
N GLY A 190 15.26 5.49 -6.57
CA GLY A 190 15.09 6.90 -6.87
C GLY A 190 13.63 7.28 -7.16
N HIS A 191 13.30 7.23 -8.45
CA HIS A 191 12.14 7.82 -9.12
C HIS A 191 11.02 6.80 -9.38
N ASP A 192 10.40 6.27 -8.32
CA ASP A 192 9.45 5.15 -8.42
C ASP A 192 8.21 5.46 -9.29
N TRP A 193 7.35 6.38 -8.85
CA TRP A 193 6.38 7.03 -9.74
C TRP A 193 6.86 8.43 -10.13
N SER A 194 6.44 8.90 -11.30
CA SER A 194 6.66 10.29 -11.73
C SER A 194 5.38 11.00 -12.14
N VAL A 195 5.45 12.33 -12.08
CA VAL A 195 4.56 13.27 -12.77
C VAL A 195 5.39 14.43 -13.33
N THR A 196 4.99 14.93 -14.49
CA THR A 196 5.60 16.10 -15.13
C THR A 196 4.80 17.35 -14.78
N ILE A 197 5.46 18.39 -14.27
CA ILE A 197 4.83 19.70 -14.04
C ILE A 197 5.20 20.65 -15.18
N GLN A 198 4.23 21.36 -15.72
CA GLN A 198 4.38 22.33 -16.81
C GLN A 198 4.05 23.74 -16.32
N GLU A 199 4.82 24.72 -16.83
CA GLU A 199 4.54 26.15 -16.67
C GLU A 199 3.27 26.60 -17.41
#